data_AF-A0AAD9P5B8-F1
#
_entry.id   AF-A0AAD9P5B8-F1
#
_cell.length_a   1.000
_cell.length_b   1.000
_cell.length_c   1.000
_cell.angle_alpha   90.00
_cell.angle_beta   90.00
_cell.angle_gamma   90.00
#
_symmetry.space_group_name_H-M   'P 1'
#
loop_
_entity.id
_entity.type
_entity.pdbx_description
1 polymer ?
#
loop_
_entity_poly.entity_id
_entity_poly.type
_entity_poly.pdbx_seq_one_letter_code
_entity_poly.pdbx_strand_id
1 'polypeptide(L)'
;MSGLGLISANGGNGGVSDGGGSGGRVAIQISDPLDNFHGTASAFGGNGLQNGAAGTVYKQYVNAGITRRDIVIDNNHLETASKTVVSVPSDPVRLELRRDALVTFDSATGDISFDDVIGDYSGTVLVTAGQTMRLSTTAGLKSPFALACKVRVEEGANIALPQKVLFTDASAGGPPNLELRGTLLNVREMYVGENAKVLIASKANTAVSSSVADSAGTVSFMQLHVTSGGVLEIGKDSDARTSIIATDLVQVHYNGQISGRNLAVEAPVLKVAYKAMVDVDYGGQAEGSGSGKQGSGGSYGGCGGKSANGGVPLERVTGSMYEADTFGATGGNSTTGTGGAGGGILKMTASNKLQLDGTLSARGHSGVSGEGGGSGGSVRVDTAHVDGSGSVSVRGGDGGNAGGGGGGGGRIVLKVTGTNSFTGTLVTQGGHSTTGWVGGSGTVVINSKVHNAPYTSLHIDNGARNVTQIEGTYLKQGDNGDVTLDELHLGDNVYLHVIDSDTKLTAHSLNCVGSAIIHVSDSLIFTADTSLSAVTIPCSFEMQQQGEIRLPSKVTFLGNKNVFAGTL
;
A
#
# COMPACT_ATOMS: atom_id res chain seq x y z
N MET A 1 -23.11 -27.99 41.32
CA MET A 1 -24.34 -27.67 40.57
C MET A 1 -24.62 -28.83 39.62
N SER A 2 -25.88 -29.11 39.27
CA SER A 2 -26.21 -30.19 38.31
C SER A 2 -27.43 -29.84 37.46
N GLY A 3 -27.46 -30.33 36.22
CA GLY A 3 -28.59 -30.15 35.30
C GLY A 3 -28.23 -29.48 33.96
N LEU A 4 -29.25 -29.34 33.10
CA LEU A 4 -29.14 -28.86 31.71
C LEU A 4 -29.88 -27.51 31.48
N GLY A 5 -30.33 -26.85 32.54
CA GLY A 5 -31.19 -25.66 32.44
C GLY A 5 -30.52 -24.43 31.82
N LEU A 6 -31.35 -23.47 31.40
CA LEU A 6 -30.91 -22.16 30.91
C LEU A 6 -30.94 -21.12 32.04
N ILE A 7 -29.84 -20.41 32.23
CA ILE A 7 -29.75 -19.21 33.07
C ILE A 7 -29.66 -18.00 32.14
N SER A 8 -30.70 -17.17 32.09
CA SER A 8 -30.76 -16.07 31.14
C SER A 8 -30.97 -14.72 31.82
N ALA A 9 -30.23 -13.72 31.35
CA ALA A 9 -30.44 -12.31 31.65
C ALA A 9 -30.49 -11.50 30.34
N ASN A 10 -31.18 -12.00 29.31
CA ASN A 10 -31.23 -11.34 28.01
C ASN A 10 -32.03 -10.01 28.06
N GLY A 11 -31.62 -9.04 27.26
CA GLY A 11 -32.32 -7.77 27.07
C GLY A 11 -33.64 -7.93 26.31
N GLY A 12 -34.61 -7.06 26.61
CA GLY A 12 -35.91 -7.04 25.93
C GLY A 12 -35.82 -6.43 24.52
N ASN A 13 -36.61 -6.96 23.58
CA ASN A 13 -36.74 -6.36 22.25
C ASN A 13 -37.59 -5.08 22.31
N GLY A 14 -37.11 -4.00 21.68
CA GLY A 14 -37.88 -2.79 21.41
C GLY A 14 -38.76 -2.94 20.16
N GLY A 15 -39.71 -2.02 19.98
CA GLY A 15 -40.44 -1.88 18.72
C GLY A 15 -39.55 -1.37 17.58
N VAL A 16 -40.10 -1.28 16.36
CA VAL A 16 -39.37 -0.82 15.16
C VAL A 16 -38.81 0.61 15.27
N SER A 17 -39.33 1.41 16.20
CA SER A 17 -38.89 2.78 16.49
C SER A 17 -38.13 2.92 17.81
N ASP A 18 -37.99 1.84 18.59
CA ASP A 18 -37.45 1.87 19.95
C ASP A 18 -36.11 1.10 20.00
N GLY A 19 -35.22 1.50 20.91
CA GLY A 19 -33.97 0.76 21.14
C GLY A 19 -34.21 -0.59 21.83
N GLY A 20 -33.36 -1.57 21.52
CA GLY A 20 -33.32 -2.84 22.24
C GLY A 20 -32.67 -2.69 23.61
N GLY A 21 -33.18 -3.41 24.61
CA GLY A 21 -32.59 -3.44 25.96
C GLY A 21 -31.24 -4.16 25.97
N SER A 22 -30.32 -3.76 26.86
CA SER A 22 -29.04 -4.47 27.04
C SER A 22 -29.21 -5.80 27.79
N GLY A 23 -28.31 -6.76 27.53
CA GLY A 23 -28.17 -7.95 28.35
C GLY A 23 -27.69 -7.61 29.78
N GLY A 24 -28.13 -8.42 30.75
CA GLY A 24 -27.78 -8.32 32.16
C GLY A 24 -26.48 -9.04 32.52
N ARG A 25 -26.29 -9.35 33.80
CA ARG A 25 -25.09 -10.04 34.28
C ARG A 25 -25.47 -11.38 34.90
N VAL A 26 -24.78 -12.44 34.49
CA VAL A 26 -24.88 -13.77 35.07
C VAL A 26 -23.53 -14.11 35.70
N ALA A 27 -23.52 -14.51 36.96
CA ALA A 27 -22.32 -15.00 37.64
C ALA A 27 -22.58 -16.41 38.15
N ILE A 28 -21.74 -17.36 37.74
CA ILE A 28 -21.79 -18.76 38.13
C ILE A 28 -20.47 -19.08 38.81
N GLN A 29 -20.51 -19.36 40.11
CA GLN A 29 -19.34 -19.72 40.90
C GLN A 29 -19.49 -21.14 41.42
N ILE A 30 -18.62 -22.02 40.95
CA ILE A 30 -18.63 -23.45 41.23
C ILE A 30 -17.33 -23.79 41.96
N SER A 31 -17.47 -24.06 43.25
CA SER A 31 -16.33 -24.43 44.10
C SER A 31 -16.12 -25.94 44.19
N ASP A 32 -17.09 -26.74 43.72
CA ASP A 32 -17.05 -28.20 43.76
C ASP A 32 -16.37 -28.74 42.48
N PRO A 33 -15.26 -29.48 42.60
CA PRO A 33 -14.60 -30.12 41.45
C PRO A 33 -15.40 -31.26 40.81
N LEU A 34 -16.49 -31.74 41.45
CA LEU A 34 -17.40 -32.76 40.93
C LEU A 34 -18.67 -32.17 40.30
N ASP A 35 -18.62 -30.92 39.86
CA ASP A 35 -19.76 -30.27 39.22
C ASP A 35 -20.25 -31.00 37.95
N ASN A 36 -21.58 -31.09 37.81
CA ASN A 36 -22.28 -31.74 36.70
C ASN A 36 -23.26 -30.77 36.03
N PHE A 37 -23.01 -29.46 36.09
CA PHE A 37 -23.84 -28.49 35.38
C PHE A 37 -23.39 -28.41 33.92
N HIS A 38 -24.26 -28.89 33.04
CA HIS A 38 -24.09 -28.85 31.59
C HIS A 38 -25.11 -27.92 30.91
N GLY A 39 -25.78 -27.07 31.70
CA GLY A 39 -26.71 -26.07 31.21
C GLY A 39 -26.01 -24.89 30.54
N THR A 40 -26.82 -24.00 29.96
CA THR A 40 -26.33 -22.83 29.23
C THR A 40 -26.62 -21.54 30.00
N ALA A 41 -25.77 -20.54 29.82
CA ALA A 41 -26.00 -19.20 30.35
C ALA A 41 -26.00 -18.18 29.21
N SER A 42 -26.96 -17.26 29.19
CA SER A 42 -27.07 -16.23 28.17
C SER A 42 -27.32 -14.84 28.78
N ALA A 43 -26.76 -13.83 28.13
CA ALA A 43 -27.01 -12.44 28.46
C ALA A 43 -26.99 -11.61 27.17
N PHE A 44 -27.80 -11.96 26.18
CA PHE A 44 -27.81 -11.29 24.87
C PHE A 44 -28.44 -9.89 24.97
N GLY A 45 -28.09 -8.98 24.07
CA GLY A 45 -28.87 -7.77 23.84
C GLY A 45 -30.24 -8.07 23.23
N GLY A 46 -31.15 -7.10 23.30
CA GLY A 46 -32.43 -7.12 22.62
C GLY A 46 -32.37 -6.45 21.24
N ASN A 47 -33.28 -6.83 20.34
CA ASN A 47 -33.46 -6.19 19.04
C ASN A 47 -34.14 -4.82 19.19
N GLY A 48 -33.85 -3.90 18.29
CA GLY A 48 -34.57 -2.62 18.17
C GLY A 48 -34.05 -1.79 17.00
N LEU A 49 -34.47 -0.52 16.92
CA LEU A 49 -33.90 0.45 15.97
C LEU A 49 -32.37 0.54 16.12
N GLN A 50 -31.90 0.49 17.37
CA GLN A 50 -30.52 0.14 17.72
C GLN A 50 -30.57 -1.08 18.62
N ASN A 51 -29.84 -2.13 18.25
CA ASN A 51 -29.75 -3.34 19.07
C ASN A 51 -29.03 -3.05 20.39
N GLY A 52 -29.47 -3.69 21.47
CA GLY A 52 -28.81 -3.61 22.76
C GLY A 52 -27.44 -4.29 22.74
N ALA A 53 -26.54 -3.84 23.63
CA ALA A 53 -25.30 -4.55 23.90
C ALA A 53 -25.57 -5.90 24.59
N ALA A 54 -24.68 -6.86 24.37
CA ALA A 54 -24.61 -8.04 25.22
C ALA A 54 -24.33 -7.64 26.68
N GLY A 55 -24.78 -8.48 27.58
CA GLY A 55 -24.38 -8.52 28.96
C GLY A 55 -23.14 -9.38 29.18
N THR A 56 -22.89 -9.79 30.41
CA THR A 56 -21.72 -10.61 30.76
C THR A 56 -22.12 -11.90 31.47
N VAL A 57 -21.43 -12.99 31.15
CA VAL A 57 -21.54 -14.25 31.86
C VAL A 57 -20.16 -14.59 32.47
N TYR A 58 -20.03 -14.45 33.78
CA TYR A 58 -18.83 -14.86 34.52
C TYR A 58 -18.98 -16.30 35.00
N LYS A 59 -18.00 -17.15 34.71
CA LYS A 59 -17.95 -18.54 35.18
C LYS A 59 -16.65 -18.78 35.92
N GLN A 60 -16.75 -19.26 37.16
CA GLN A 60 -15.62 -19.77 37.93
C GLN A 60 -15.87 -21.25 38.24
N TYR A 61 -14.90 -22.11 37.94
CA TYR A 61 -15.00 -23.55 38.13
C TYR A 61 -13.62 -24.16 38.39
N VAL A 62 -13.58 -25.37 38.96
CA VAL A 62 -12.35 -26.13 39.16
C VAL A 62 -12.20 -27.14 38.02
N ASN A 63 -11.13 -27.04 37.24
CA ASN A 63 -10.79 -27.99 36.19
C ASN A 63 -9.43 -28.61 36.48
N ALA A 64 -9.38 -29.94 36.61
CA ALA A 64 -8.17 -30.69 36.97
C ALA A 64 -7.45 -30.14 38.23
N GLY A 65 -8.23 -29.72 39.23
CA GLY A 65 -7.70 -29.15 40.49
C GLY A 65 -7.27 -27.68 40.40
N ILE A 66 -7.42 -27.01 39.26
CA ILE A 66 -7.07 -25.60 39.06
C ILE A 66 -8.35 -24.78 38.90
N THR A 67 -8.48 -23.72 39.70
CA THR A 67 -9.57 -22.74 39.52
C THR A 67 -9.38 -21.98 38.22
N ARG A 68 -10.38 -22.07 37.33
CA ARG A 68 -10.48 -21.34 36.07
C ARG A 68 -11.56 -20.28 36.16
N ARG A 69 -11.38 -19.19 35.42
CA ARG A 69 -12.32 -18.07 35.33
C ARG A 69 -12.50 -17.69 33.87
N ASP A 70 -13.75 -17.63 33.43
CA ASP A 70 -14.13 -17.23 32.08
C ASP A 70 -15.09 -16.04 32.16
N ILE A 71 -14.84 -15.02 31.34
CA ILE A 71 -15.83 -13.97 31.03
C ILE A 71 -16.31 -14.23 29.60
N VAL A 72 -17.57 -14.65 29.48
CA VAL A 72 -18.22 -14.91 28.20
C VAL A 72 -19.12 -13.74 27.83
N ILE A 73 -18.90 -13.19 26.64
CA ILE A 73 -19.75 -12.17 26.04
C ILE A 73 -20.14 -12.65 24.64
N ASP A 74 -21.44 -12.72 24.43
CA ASP A 74 -22.05 -13.28 23.25
C ASP A 74 -23.25 -12.41 22.92
N ASN A 75 -23.35 -11.89 21.69
CA ASN A 75 -24.48 -11.07 21.29
C ASN A 75 -25.43 -11.75 20.31
N ASN A 76 -25.28 -13.07 20.11
CA ASN A 76 -26.19 -13.87 19.30
C ASN A 76 -26.43 -13.28 17.88
N HIS A 77 -25.37 -12.78 17.26
CA HIS A 77 -25.36 -12.15 15.94
C HIS A 77 -26.13 -10.83 15.84
N LEU A 78 -26.38 -10.19 16.98
CA LEU A 78 -26.93 -8.85 17.02
C LEU A 78 -25.79 -7.85 16.83
N GLU A 79 -25.61 -7.37 15.60
CA GLU A 79 -24.72 -6.24 15.36
C GLU A 79 -25.25 -5.01 16.10
N THR A 80 -24.38 -4.35 16.85
CA THR A 80 -24.73 -3.18 17.67
C THR A 80 -23.56 -2.20 17.74
N ALA A 81 -23.89 -0.91 17.84
CA ALA A 81 -22.93 0.13 18.19
C ALA A 81 -22.74 0.27 19.72
N SER A 82 -23.63 -0.35 20.51
CA SER A 82 -23.59 -0.32 21.97
C SER A 82 -22.51 -1.27 22.50
N LYS A 83 -21.80 -0.85 23.54
CA LYS A 83 -20.63 -1.58 24.07
C LYS A 83 -20.98 -2.26 25.39
N THR A 84 -20.58 -3.51 25.54
CA THR A 84 -20.55 -4.20 26.83
C THR A 84 -19.35 -3.70 27.62
N VAL A 85 -19.59 -3.05 28.77
CA VAL A 85 -18.52 -2.58 29.66
C VAL A 85 -18.18 -3.68 30.66
N VAL A 86 -16.92 -4.15 30.64
CA VAL A 86 -16.42 -5.24 31.47
C VAL A 86 -15.46 -4.72 32.53
N SER A 87 -15.71 -5.10 33.78
CA SER A 87 -14.76 -4.97 34.88
C SER A 87 -13.94 -6.24 34.98
N VAL A 88 -12.61 -6.14 34.88
CA VAL A 88 -11.71 -7.29 34.85
C VAL A 88 -11.22 -7.60 36.28
N PRO A 89 -11.35 -8.85 36.77
CA PRO A 89 -10.83 -9.22 38.08
C PRO A 89 -9.29 -9.19 38.11
N SER A 90 -8.71 -9.05 39.29
CA SER A 90 -7.25 -9.11 39.48
C SER A 90 -6.66 -10.50 39.24
N ASP A 91 -7.48 -11.52 39.42
CA ASP A 91 -7.10 -12.91 39.20
C ASP A 91 -7.05 -13.24 37.71
N PRO A 92 -6.21 -14.22 37.30
CA PRO A 92 -6.13 -14.63 35.91
C PRO A 92 -7.48 -15.13 35.38
N VAL A 93 -7.85 -14.63 34.20
CA VAL A 93 -9.16 -14.81 33.58
C VAL A 93 -9.02 -14.94 32.06
N ARG A 94 -9.84 -15.81 31.46
CA ARG A 94 -9.95 -15.99 30.01
C ARG A 94 -11.15 -15.21 29.47
N LEU A 95 -10.98 -14.60 28.31
CA LEU A 95 -12.04 -13.90 27.59
C LEU A 95 -12.64 -14.81 26.51
N GLU A 96 -13.96 -14.90 26.46
CA GLU A 96 -14.69 -15.60 25.40
C GLU A 96 -15.61 -14.62 24.68
N LEU A 97 -15.37 -14.38 23.39
CA LEU A 97 -16.14 -13.46 22.56
C LEU A 97 -16.79 -14.20 21.41
N ARG A 98 -18.10 -14.06 21.28
CA ARG A 98 -18.88 -14.78 20.27
C ARG A 98 -19.93 -13.90 19.62
N ARG A 99 -20.30 -14.26 18.39
CA ARG A 99 -21.47 -13.81 17.66
C ARG A 99 -21.75 -12.32 17.80
N ASP A 100 -20.81 -11.52 17.31
CA ASP A 100 -20.88 -10.06 17.17
C ASP A 100 -20.90 -9.28 18.50
N ALA A 101 -20.32 -9.85 19.54
CA ALA A 101 -20.04 -9.16 20.80
C ALA A 101 -19.11 -7.94 20.60
N LEU A 102 -19.49 -6.78 21.16
CA LEU A 102 -18.66 -5.57 21.17
C LEU A 102 -18.34 -5.15 22.61
N VAL A 103 -17.06 -5.14 22.96
CA VAL A 103 -16.60 -5.04 24.37
C VAL A 103 -15.67 -3.85 24.59
N THR A 104 -15.83 -3.18 25.72
CA THR A 104 -14.92 -2.15 26.26
C THR A 104 -14.75 -2.36 27.76
N PHE A 105 -13.83 -1.64 28.40
CA PHE A 105 -13.51 -1.81 29.82
C PHE A 105 -13.86 -0.57 30.66
N ASP A 106 -14.14 -0.77 31.94
CA ASP A 106 -14.63 0.28 32.86
C ASP A 106 -13.58 1.34 33.23
N SER A 107 -12.30 1.02 33.09
CA SER A 107 -11.20 1.88 33.51
C SER A 107 -10.86 2.88 32.40
N ALA A 108 -11.01 4.18 32.70
CA ALA A 108 -10.56 5.23 31.78
C ALA A 108 -9.03 5.18 31.57
N THR A 109 -8.29 4.62 32.52
CA THR A 109 -6.85 4.34 32.46
C THR A 109 -6.56 3.03 33.19
N GLY A 110 -5.66 2.20 32.68
CA GLY A 110 -5.21 1.01 33.41
C GLY A 110 -4.73 -0.16 32.56
N ASP A 111 -4.07 -1.10 33.24
CA ASP A 111 -3.66 -2.39 32.69
C ASP A 111 -4.83 -3.37 32.76
N ILE A 112 -5.23 -3.92 31.61
CA ILE A 112 -6.27 -4.92 31.47
C ILE A 112 -5.62 -6.20 30.98
N SER A 113 -5.73 -7.30 31.72
CA SER A 113 -5.01 -8.54 31.37
C SER A 113 -5.95 -9.73 31.27
N PHE A 114 -5.79 -10.49 30.19
CA PHE A 114 -6.42 -11.80 29.99
C PHE A 114 -5.35 -12.84 29.66
N ASP A 115 -5.42 -13.98 30.34
CA ASP A 115 -4.49 -15.09 30.13
C ASP A 115 -4.67 -15.76 28.77
N ASP A 116 -5.91 -15.75 28.29
CA ASP A 116 -6.29 -16.40 27.05
C ASP A 116 -7.52 -15.72 26.44
N VAL A 117 -7.70 -15.93 25.13
CA VAL A 117 -8.88 -15.48 24.40
C VAL A 117 -9.36 -16.58 23.47
N ILE A 118 -10.66 -16.85 23.54
CA ILE A 118 -11.35 -17.79 22.68
C ILE A 118 -12.55 -17.10 22.02
N GLY A 119 -12.94 -17.55 20.85
CA GLY A 119 -14.02 -16.94 20.12
C GLY A 119 -14.23 -17.54 18.74
N ASP A 120 -15.13 -16.94 17.99
CA ASP A 120 -15.52 -17.32 16.64
C ASP A 120 -15.09 -16.27 15.59
N TYR A 121 -14.12 -15.43 15.94
CA TYR A 121 -13.61 -14.31 15.12
C TYR A 121 -14.59 -13.15 14.91
N SER A 122 -15.86 -13.23 15.33
CA SER A 122 -16.83 -12.15 15.11
C SER A 122 -16.78 -11.06 16.20
N GLY A 123 -16.46 -11.44 17.44
CA GLY A 123 -16.45 -10.51 18.57
C GLY A 123 -15.28 -9.53 18.52
N THR A 124 -15.53 -8.28 18.90
CA THR A 124 -14.59 -7.16 18.85
C THR A 124 -14.31 -6.61 20.24
N VAL A 125 -13.02 -6.44 20.57
CA VAL A 125 -12.56 -5.69 21.73
C VAL A 125 -12.14 -4.28 21.32
N LEU A 126 -12.66 -3.27 22.00
CA LEU A 126 -12.23 -1.88 21.89
C LEU A 126 -11.32 -1.53 23.07
N VAL A 127 -10.09 -1.12 22.77
CA VAL A 127 -9.12 -0.59 23.72
C VAL A 127 -9.03 0.92 23.51
N THR A 128 -9.45 1.70 24.52
CA THR A 128 -9.56 3.15 24.43
C THR A 128 -8.31 3.86 24.95
N ALA A 129 -8.14 5.13 24.61
CA ALA A 129 -6.99 5.93 25.03
C ALA A 129 -6.72 5.82 26.54
N GLY A 130 -5.44 5.68 26.92
CA GLY A 130 -5.01 5.51 28.31
C GLY A 130 -5.08 4.07 28.85
N GLN A 131 -5.66 3.13 28.11
CA GLN A 131 -5.66 1.72 28.47
C GLN A 131 -4.46 0.98 27.87
N THR A 132 -3.97 -0.02 28.61
CA THR A 132 -3.03 -1.02 28.09
C THR A 132 -3.64 -2.40 28.26
N MET A 133 -4.08 -3.01 27.17
CA MET A 133 -4.59 -4.37 27.17
C MET A 133 -3.47 -5.38 26.94
N ARG A 134 -3.44 -6.47 27.71
CA ARG A 134 -2.54 -7.62 27.55
C ARG A 134 -3.37 -8.85 27.29
N LEU A 135 -3.12 -9.50 26.16
CA LEU A 135 -3.92 -10.63 25.70
C LEU A 135 -3.00 -11.80 25.37
N SER A 136 -3.11 -12.88 26.14
CA SER A 136 -2.36 -14.12 25.90
C SER A 136 -0.84 -13.95 25.79
N THR A 137 -0.24 -12.97 26.48
CA THR A 137 1.15 -12.53 26.24
C THR A 137 2.22 -13.62 26.45
N THR A 138 1.90 -14.69 27.17
CA THR A 138 2.76 -15.85 27.41
C THR A 138 2.58 -16.97 26.37
N ALA A 139 1.63 -16.83 25.44
CA ALA A 139 1.42 -17.74 24.33
C ALA A 139 2.39 -17.45 23.15
N GLY A 140 2.24 -18.20 22.05
CA GLY A 140 2.98 -17.89 20.82
C GLY A 140 4.48 -18.21 20.85
N LEU A 141 4.95 -19.00 21.83
CA LEU A 141 6.40 -19.27 22.00
C LEU A 141 6.97 -20.24 20.96
N LYS A 142 6.23 -21.32 20.64
CA LYS A 142 6.68 -22.36 19.69
C LYS A 142 6.02 -22.24 18.32
N SER A 143 4.78 -21.78 18.29
CA SER A 143 3.92 -21.71 17.10
C SER A 143 3.06 -20.46 17.19
N PRO A 144 2.68 -19.83 16.06
CA PRO A 144 1.85 -18.64 16.07
C PRO A 144 0.55 -18.85 16.86
N PHE A 145 0.21 -17.91 17.73
CA PHE A 145 -1.05 -17.92 18.46
C PHE A 145 -2.15 -17.31 17.59
N ALA A 146 -3.19 -18.09 17.29
CA ALA A 146 -4.33 -17.62 16.52
C ALA A 146 -5.24 -16.74 17.40
N LEU A 147 -5.35 -15.46 17.06
CA LEU A 147 -6.20 -14.52 17.79
C LEU A 147 -7.68 -14.75 17.39
N ALA A 148 -8.47 -15.31 18.30
CA ALA A 148 -9.85 -15.73 18.04
C ALA A 148 -10.89 -14.60 18.18
N CYS A 149 -10.47 -13.34 18.10
CA CYS A 149 -11.31 -12.16 18.17
C CYS A 149 -10.75 -11.02 17.33
N LYS A 150 -11.55 -9.97 17.15
CA LYS A 150 -11.13 -8.70 16.55
C LYS A 150 -10.70 -7.73 17.64
N VAL A 151 -9.71 -6.90 17.34
CA VAL A 151 -9.20 -5.89 18.28
C VAL A 151 -9.12 -4.54 17.59
N ARG A 152 -9.73 -3.53 18.20
CA ARG A 152 -9.60 -2.13 17.81
C ARG A 152 -8.90 -1.36 18.90
N VAL A 153 -7.80 -0.72 18.55
CA VAL A 153 -6.94 0.03 19.46
C VAL A 153 -6.95 1.49 19.03
N GLU A 154 -7.46 2.37 19.89
CA GLU A 154 -7.52 3.80 19.61
C GLU A 154 -6.17 4.50 19.78
N GLU A 155 -6.05 5.73 19.25
CA GLU A 155 -4.87 6.57 19.47
C GLU A 155 -4.67 6.80 20.97
N GLY A 156 -3.44 6.62 21.47
CA GLY A 156 -3.12 6.70 22.90
C GLY A 156 -3.45 5.44 23.72
N ALA A 157 -3.95 4.37 23.09
CA ALA A 157 -4.13 3.06 23.71
C ALA A 157 -2.98 2.11 23.35
N ASN A 158 -2.76 1.08 24.17
CA ASN A 158 -1.76 0.04 23.90
C ASN A 158 -2.39 -1.35 23.93
N ILE A 159 -1.93 -2.24 23.04
CA ILE A 159 -2.22 -3.67 23.09
C ILE A 159 -0.92 -4.46 23.13
N ALA A 160 -0.81 -5.43 24.04
CA ALA A 160 0.26 -6.41 24.04
C ALA A 160 -0.30 -7.77 23.64
N LEU A 161 0.25 -8.30 22.55
CA LEU A 161 -0.11 -9.60 21.99
C LEU A 161 1.05 -10.61 22.19
N PRO A 162 0.84 -11.89 21.91
CA PRO A 162 1.90 -12.90 21.92
C PRO A 162 3.04 -12.54 20.97
N GLN A 163 4.24 -13.09 21.23
CA GLN A 163 5.42 -12.81 20.39
C GLN A 163 5.25 -13.27 18.94
N LYS A 164 4.53 -14.37 18.72
CA LYS A 164 4.11 -14.86 17.41
C LYS A 164 2.60 -14.87 17.35
N VAL A 165 2.00 -14.03 16.50
CA VAL A 165 0.55 -13.88 16.40
C VAL A 165 0.07 -14.17 14.98
N LEU A 166 -1.02 -14.91 14.88
CA LEU A 166 -1.74 -15.20 13.64
C LEU A 166 -3.12 -14.55 13.71
N PHE A 167 -3.39 -13.66 12.76
CA PHE A 167 -4.73 -13.17 12.47
C PHE A 167 -5.36 -14.06 11.41
N THR A 168 -6.58 -14.54 11.62
CA THR A 168 -7.36 -15.33 10.66
C THR A 168 -8.82 -14.99 10.84
N ASP A 169 -9.62 -15.11 9.79
CA ASP A 169 -11.07 -14.93 9.89
C ASP A 169 -11.82 -16.11 9.26
N ALA A 170 -13.04 -16.37 9.72
CA ALA A 170 -13.89 -17.43 9.19
C ALA A 170 -14.39 -17.10 7.76
N SER A 171 -14.53 -15.82 7.43
CA SER A 171 -14.97 -15.35 6.12
C SER A 171 -14.31 -14.02 5.74
N ALA A 172 -14.01 -13.84 4.45
CA ALA A 172 -13.49 -12.58 3.93
C ALA A 172 -14.55 -11.46 3.95
N GLY A 173 -14.10 -10.20 4.02
CA GLY A 173 -14.94 -9.01 3.85
C GLY A 173 -15.51 -8.41 5.13
N GLY A 174 -15.28 -9.04 6.29
CA GLY A 174 -15.63 -8.47 7.59
C GLY A 174 -14.74 -7.30 8.03
N PRO A 175 -15.03 -6.69 9.19
CA PRO A 175 -14.16 -5.69 9.80
C PRO A 175 -12.77 -6.26 10.11
N PRO A 176 -11.72 -5.41 10.21
CA PRO A 176 -10.36 -5.88 10.48
C PRO A 176 -10.26 -6.71 11.75
N ASN A 177 -9.49 -7.81 11.70
CA ASN A 177 -9.10 -8.57 12.88
C ASN A 177 -8.25 -7.73 13.84
N LEU A 178 -7.46 -6.80 13.29
CA LEU A 178 -6.77 -5.76 14.04
C LEU A 178 -6.95 -4.41 13.35
N GLU A 179 -7.53 -3.45 14.05
CA GLU A 179 -7.50 -2.01 13.71
C GLU A 179 -6.59 -1.31 14.72
N LEU A 180 -5.35 -1.02 14.34
CA LEU A 180 -4.34 -0.41 15.20
C LEU A 180 -4.20 1.09 14.89
N ARG A 181 -4.56 1.93 15.86
CA ARG A 181 -4.29 3.39 15.84
C ARG A 181 -3.34 3.84 16.95
N GLY A 182 -3.18 3.03 17.99
CA GLY A 182 -2.24 3.24 19.09
C GLY A 182 -0.98 2.37 18.96
N THR A 183 -0.48 1.87 20.09
CA THR A 183 0.79 1.11 20.15
C THR A 183 0.57 -0.40 20.21
N LEU A 184 1.28 -1.16 19.37
CA LEU A 184 1.36 -2.62 19.45
C LEU A 184 2.64 -3.06 20.17
N LEU A 185 2.49 -3.84 21.23
CA LEU A 185 3.58 -4.31 22.09
C LEU A 185 3.86 -5.80 21.89
N ASN A 186 5.11 -6.20 22.09
CA ASN A 186 5.60 -7.59 22.24
C ASN A 186 5.56 -8.50 20.98
N VAL A 187 4.88 -8.10 19.89
CA VAL A 187 4.85 -8.89 18.65
C VAL A 187 6.21 -8.85 17.94
N ARG A 188 6.78 -10.03 17.69
CA ARG A 188 8.01 -10.21 16.91
C ARG A 188 7.74 -10.83 15.55
N GLU A 189 6.80 -11.76 15.46
CA GLU A 189 6.37 -12.34 14.20
C GLU A 189 4.87 -12.15 14.04
N MET A 190 4.49 -11.46 12.96
CA MET A 190 3.09 -11.25 12.61
C MET A 190 2.74 -12.06 11.37
N TYR A 191 1.64 -12.81 11.46
CA TYR A 191 1.06 -13.57 10.36
C TYR A 191 -0.34 -13.03 10.07
N VAL A 192 -0.54 -12.43 8.90
CA VAL A 192 -1.86 -12.07 8.38
C VAL A 192 -2.35 -13.25 7.53
N GLY A 193 -3.24 -14.03 8.14
CA GLY A 193 -3.76 -15.32 7.69
C GLY A 193 -4.79 -15.23 6.58
N GLU A 194 -5.36 -16.39 6.25
CA GLU A 194 -6.48 -16.50 5.32
C GLU A 194 -7.70 -15.69 5.78
N ASN A 195 -8.31 -14.97 4.84
CA ASN A 195 -9.46 -14.07 5.05
C ASN A 195 -9.23 -12.94 6.06
N ALA A 196 -8.03 -12.83 6.64
CA ALA A 196 -7.74 -11.85 7.65
C ALA A 196 -7.49 -10.47 7.05
N LYS A 197 -7.95 -9.46 7.76
CA LYS A 197 -7.61 -8.06 7.48
C LYS A 197 -6.96 -7.41 8.71
N VAL A 198 -5.79 -6.84 8.52
CA VAL A 198 -5.12 -5.99 9.52
C VAL A 198 -5.02 -4.58 8.96
N LEU A 199 -5.42 -3.59 9.75
CA LEU A 199 -5.34 -2.16 9.42
C LEU A 199 -4.44 -1.47 10.44
N ILE A 200 -3.38 -0.82 9.96
CA ILE A 200 -2.44 -0.03 10.76
C ILE A 200 -2.57 1.43 10.31
N ALA A 201 -3.04 2.30 11.18
CA ALA A 201 -3.19 3.72 10.87
C ALA A 201 -1.83 4.44 10.80
N SER A 202 -1.80 5.59 10.14
CA SER A 202 -0.60 6.38 9.86
C SER A 202 0.19 6.84 11.10
N LYS A 203 -0.45 6.90 12.28
CA LYS A 203 0.18 7.25 13.55
C LYS A 203 0.50 6.06 14.44
N ALA A 204 -0.01 4.87 14.11
CA ALA A 204 0.24 3.68 14.89
C ALA A 204 1.73 3.34 14.88
N ASN A 205 2.18 2.66 15.94
CA ASN A 205 3.56 2.24 16.07
C ASN A 205 3.67 0.93 16.85
N THR A 206 4.84 0.31 16.75
CA THR A 206 5.21 -0.81 17.63
C THR A 206 6.13 -0.35 18.74
N ALA A 207 6.21 -1.13 19.80
CA ALA A 207 7.19 -0.91 20.84
C ALA A 207 7.65 -2.23 21.48
N VAL A 208 8.90 -2.27 21.91
CA VAL A 208 9.44 -3.38 22.71
C VAL A 208 8.90 -3.32 24.14
N SER A 209 8.71 -2.11 24.66
CA SER A 209 8.06 -1.79 25.93
C SER A 209 7.38 -0.42 25.82
N SER A 210 6.56 -0.05 26.80
CA SER A 210 5.96 1.31 26.86
C SER A 210 6.98 2.46 26.93
N SER A 211 8.26 2.15 27.18
CA SER A 211 9.37 3.12 27.26
C SER A 211 10.30 3.10 26.04
N VAL A 212 10.18 2.12 25.14
CA VAL A 212 11.00 1.97 23.93
C VAL A 212 10.07 1.70 22.76
N ALA A 213 9.47 2.78 22.27
CA ALA A 213 8.54 2.78 21.15
C ALA A 213 9.20 3.30 19.89
N ASP A 214 8.82 2.72 18.76
CA ASP A 214 9.16 3.26 17.46
C ASP A 214 8.47 4.61 17.25
N SER A 215 9.00 5.41 16.33
CA SER A 215 8.39 6.67 15.94
C SER A 215 6.98 6.43 15.38
N ALA A 216 6.07 7.38 15.58
CA ALA A 216 4.71 7.30 15.01
C ALA A 216 4.76 7.02 13.50
N GLY A 217 3.93 6.07 13.04
CA GLY A 217 3.93 5.60 11.66
C GLY A 217 4.98 4.54 11.33
N THR A 218 5.74 4.05 12.33
CA THR A 218 6.70 2.96 12.14
C THR A 218 6.27 1.72 12.91
N VAL A 219 6.15 0.60 12.21
CA VAL A 219 5.92 -0.72 12.79
C VAL A 219 7.08 -1.66 12.47
N SER A 220 7.59 -2.32 13.50
CA SER A 220 8.81 -3.11 13.48
C SER A 220 8.54 -4.53 13.95
N PHE A 221 9.09 -5.49 13.21
CA PHE A 221 8.98 -6.92 13.48
C PHE A 221 10.34 -7.61 13.31
N MET A 222 10.46 -8.84 13.79
CA MET A 222 11.48 -9.75 13.29
C MET A 222 11.07 -10.30 11.92
N GLN A 223 9.86 -10.82 11.82
CA GLN A 223 9.29 -11.31 10.58
C GLN A 223 7.85 -10.84 10.38
N LEU A 224 7.51 -10.49 9.15
CA LEU A 224 6.13 -10.24 8.73
C LEU A 224 5.76 -11.18 7.59
N HIS A 225 4.68 -11.92 7.79
CA HIS A 225 4.10 -12.79 6.78
C HIS A 225 2.68 -12.34 6.45
N VAL A 226 2.44 -11.95 5.21
CA VAL A 226 1.08 -11.78 4.68
C VAL A 226 0.79 -13.01 3.82
N THR A 227 0.07 -13.96 4.42
CA THR A 227 -0.18 -15.27 3.83
C THR A 227 -1.31 -15.22 2.80
N SER A 228 -1.64 -16.37 2.19
CA SER A 228 -2.64 -16.42 1.14
C SER A 228 -4.01 -15.94 1.59
N GLY A 229 -4.56 -14.95 0.88
CA GLY A 229 -5.84 -14.32 1.20
C GLY A 229 -5.78 -13.30 2.35
N GLY A 230 -4.61 -13.08 2.94
CA GLY A 230 -4.40 -12.06 3.97
C GLY A 230 -4.22 -10.67 3.38
N VAL A 231 -4.81 -9.67 4.04
CA VAL A 231 -4.76 -8.26 3.63
C VAL A 231 -4.21 -7.41 4.77
N LEU A 232 -3.11 -6.71 4.51
CA LEU A 232 -2.55 -5.68 5.39
C LEU A 232 -2.75 -4.31 4.74
N GLU A 233 -3.51 -3.44 5.40
CA GLU A 233 -3.63 -2.02 5.02
C GLU A 233 -2.83 -1.17 6.00
N ILE A 234 -2.00 -0.27 5.48
CA ILE A 234 -1.15 0.58 6.33
C ILE A 234 -1.13 2.03 5.83
N GLY A 235 -1.36 2.97 6.74
CA GLY A 235 -1.19 4.40 6.48
C GLY A 235 -2.11 5.00 5.41
N LYS A 236 -3.25 4.36 5.11
CA LYS A 236 -4.19 4.86 4.10
C LYS A 236 -4.91 6.14 4.51
N ASP A 237 -4.87 6.48 5.80
CA ASP A 237 -5.52 7.64 6.42
C ASP A 237 -4.70 8.94 6.36
N SER A 238 -3.48 8.94 5.82
CA SER A 238 -2.62 10.13 5.74
C SER A 238 -1.69 10.11 4.52
N ASP A 239 -1.10 11.26 4.22
CA ASP A 239 -0.01 11.43 3.23
C ASP A 239 1.37 11.20 3.87
N ALA A 240 1.43 11.15 5.21
CA ALA A 240 2.65 10.89 5.95
C ALA A 240 3.20 9.50 5.64
N ARG A 241 4.53 9.39 5.56
CA ARG A 241 5.19 8.11 5.34
C ARG A 241 4.93 7.17 6.50
N THR A 242 4.53 5.94 6.16
CA THR A 242 4.38 4.83 7.09
C THR A 242 5.38 3.74 6.72
N SER A 243 6.04 3.17 7.73
CA SER A 243 7.18 2.27 7.54
C SER A 243 6.93 0.91 8.18
N ILE A 244 7.16 -0.15 7.43
CA ILE A 244 7.30 -1.52 7.92
C ILE A 244 8.79 -1.84 7.96
N ILE A 245 9.31 -2.17 9.14
CA ILE A 245 10.72 -2.55 9.32
C ILE A 245 10.77 -3.99 9.85
N ALA A 246 11.44 -4.88 9.15
CA ALA A 246 11.71 -6.24 9.64
C ALA A 246 13.20 -6.46 9.80
N THR A 247 13.62 -7.07 10.92
CA THR A 247 15.04 -7.37 11.15
C THR A 247 15.52 -8.64 10.45
N ASP A 248 14.61 -9.43 9.86
CA ASP A 248 14.93 -10.64 9.10
C ASP A 248 14.17 -10.70 7.76
N LEU A 249 12.84 -10.78 7.79
CA LEU A 249 12.04 -11.11 6.61
C LEU A 249 10.70 -10.36 6.55
N VAL A 250 10.38 -9.81 5.38
CA VAL A 250 8.99 -9.56 4.98
C VAL A 250 8.66 -10.47 3.80
N GLN A 251 7.61 -11.28 3.96
CA GLN A 251 7.14 -12.18 2.92
C GLN A 251 5.65 -11.99 2.65
N VAL A 252 5.33 -11.58 1.43
CA VAL A 252 3.97 -11.59 0.89
C VAL A 252 3.82 -12.85 0.06
N HIS A 253 3.02 -13.79 0.56
CA HIS A 253 2.79 -15.08 -0.08
C HIS A 253 1.78 -14.96 -1.22
N TYR A 254 1.56 -16.07 -1.93
CA TYR A 254 0.60 -16.16 -3.03
C TYR A 254 -0.76 -15.54 -2.66
N ASN A 255 -1.27 -14.59 -3.46
CA ASN A 255 -2.51 -13.84 -3.20
C ASN A 255 -2.53 -13.02 -1.89
N GLY A 256 -1.42 -12.87 -1.17
CA GLY A 256 -1.32 -11.93 -0.05
C GLY A 256 -1.22 -10.49 -0.55
N GLN A 257 -1.75 -9.53 0.22
CA GLN A 257 -1.79 -8.12 -0.19
C GLN A 257 -1.30 -7.20 0.93
N ILE A 258 -0.38 -6.31 0.60
CA ILE A 258 -0.02 -5.14 1.42
C ILE A 258 -0.41 -3.90 0.63
N SER A 259 -1.21 -3.02 1.22
CA SER A 259 -1.64 -1.80 0.55
C SER A 259 -1.47 -0.56 1.43
N GLY A 260 -1.02 0.54 0.85
CA GLY A 260 -0.81 1.81 1.56
C GLY A 260 -0.94 3.04 0.65
N ARG A 261 -0.38 4.17 1.09
CA ARG A 261 -0.33 5.41 0.29
C ARG A 261 1.09 5.96 0.13
N ASN A 262 1.80 6.17 1.23
CA ASN A 262 3.22 6.50 1.28
C ASN A 262 3.93 5.45 2.14
N LEU A 263 4.25 4.32 1.52
CA LEU A 263 4.69 3.12 2.19
C LEU A 263 6.19 2.90 2.00
N ALA A 264 6.92 2.73 3.10
CA ALA A 264 8.26 2.19 3.11
C ALA A 264 8.28 0.78 3.69
N VAL A 265 8.97 -0.16 3.06
CA VAL A 265 9.16 -1.53 3.55
C VAL A 265 10.66 -1.84 3.56
N GLU A 266 11.20 -2.15 4.72
CA GLU A 266 12.62 -2.37 4.93
C GLU A 266 12.88 -3.73 5.59
N ALA A 267 13.73 -4.56 4.99
CA ALA A 267 14.19 -5.81 5.60
C ALA A 267 15.52 -6.29 4.98
N PRO A 268 16.23 -7.24 5.60
CA PRO A 268 17.29 -7.97 4.91
C PRO A 268 16.78 -8.73 3.68
N VAL A 269 15.68 -9.45 3.84
CA VAL A 269 15.06 -10.23 2.76
C VAL A 269 13.62 -9.79 2.56
N LEU A 270 13.30 -9.41 1.32
CA LEU A 270 11.94 -9.12 0.87
C LEU A 270 11.52 -10.15 -0.16
N LYS A 271 10.36 -10.77 0.04
CA LYS A 271 9.80 -11.74 -0.91
C LYS A 271 8.37 -11.38 -1.25
N VAL A 272 8.10 -11.19 -2.54
CA VAL A 272 6.76 -10.95 -3.07
C VAL A 272 6.47 -12.08 -4.06
N ALA A 273 5.71 -13.08 -3.60
CA ALA A 273 5.45 -14.30 -4.36
C ALA A 273 4.52 -14.06 -5.56
N TYR A 274 4.38 -15.04 -6.43
CA TYR A 274 3.46 -14.99 -7.57
C TYR A 274 2.02 -14.62 -7.13
N LYS A 275 1.39 -13.68 -7.85
CA LYS A 275 0.08 -13.05 -7.52
C LYS A 275 -0.01 -12.32 -6.16
N ALA A 276 1.07 -12.28 -5.39
CA ALA A 276 1.16 -11.38 -4.26
C ALA A 276 1.22 -9.93 -4.77
N MET A 277 0.66 -8.99 -4.00
CA MET A 277 0.64 -7.58 -4.35
C MET A 277 1.12 -6.70 -3.20
N VAL A 278 2.01 -5.77 -3.52
CA VAL A 278 2.32 -4.62 -2.66
C VAL A 278 1.97 -3.37 -3.45
N ASP A 279 0.88 -2.70 -3.08
CA ASP A 279 0.37 -1.57 -3.83
C ASP A 279 0.22 -0.30 -3.00
N VAL A 280 0.40 0.82 -3.69
CA VAL A 280 0.01 2.15 -3.24
C VAL A 280 -0.82 2.80 -4.35
N ASP A 281 -1.64 2.00 -5.02
CA ASP A 281 -2.48 2.44 -6.12
C ASP A 281 -3.42 3.54 -5.62
N TYR A 282 -3.62 4.58 -6.45
CA TYR A 282 -4.54 5.68 -6.15
C TYR A 282 -4.18 6.44 -4.86
N GLY A 283 -2.92 6.39 -4.44
CA GLY A 283 -2.44 7.01 -3.22
C GLY A 283 -2.31 8.54 -3.27
N GLY A 284 -2.20 9.15 -4.46
CA GLY A 284 -2.05 10.60 -4.67
C GLY A 284 -3.40 11.31 -4.80
N GLN A 285 -3.91 11.86 -3.70
CA GLN A 285 -5.26 12.44 -3.64
C GLN A 285 -5.28 13.97 -3.59
N ALA A 286 -4.15 14.59 -3.22
CA ALA A 286 -4.05 16.03 -3.11
C ALA A 286 -3.82 16.68 -4.49
N GLU A 287 -4.48 17.80 -4.75
CA GLU A 287 -4.12 18.66 -5.88
C GLU A 287 -2.75 19.29 -5.62
N GLY A 288 -1.90 19.31 -6.65
CA GLY A 288 -0.53 19.83 -6.52
C GLY A 288 0.12 20.13 -7.87
N SER A 289 1.43 20.33 -7.85
CA SER A 289 2.21 20.47 -9.09
C SER A 289 2.00 19.24 -9.96
N GLY A 290 1.66 19.45 -11.24
CA GLY A 290 1.35 18.39 -12.18
C GLY A 290 -0.13 17.97 -12.24
N SER A 291 -1.00 18.45 -11.35
CA SER A 291 -2.44 18.12 -11.43
C SER A 291 -3.07 18.57 -12.75
N GLY A 292 -4.00 17.77 -13.25
CA GLY A 292 -4.75 18.07 -14.46
C GLY A 292 -5.70 19.25 -14.28
N LYS A 293 -6.10 19.90 -15.38
CA LYS A 293 -7.14 20.94 -15.41
C LYS A 293 -8.15 20.66 -16.52
N GLN A 294 -9.42 20.95 -16.24
CA GLN A 294 -10.50 20.88 -17.23
C GLN A 294 -10.52 19.53 -17.99
N GLY A 295 -10.48 18.43 -17.23
CA GLY A 295 -10.46 17.08 -17.78
C GLY A 295 -9.12 16.57 -18.31
N SER A 296 -8.02 17.33 -18.22
CA SER A 296 -6.70 16.84 -18.66
C SER A 296 -6.16 15.77 -17.71
N GLY A 297 -5.26 14.91 -18.17
CA GLY A 297 -4.56 13.96 -17.29
C GLY A 297 -3.63 14.69 -16.31
N GLY A 298 -3.34 14.03 -15.18
CA GLY A 298 -2.28 14.46 -14.26
C GLY A 298 -0.89 14.09 -14.80
N SER A 299 0.14 14.81 -14.37
CA SER A 299 1.54 14.64 -14.79
C SER A 299 2.46 14.28 -13.62
N TYR A 300 3.17 13.16 -13.75
CA TYR A 300 4.30 12.79 -12.90
C TYR A 300 5.15 11.79 -13.67
N GLY A 301 6.43 12.07 -13.96
CA GLY A 301 7.26 11.26 -14.87
C GLY A 301 6.93 11.50 -16.35
N GLY A 302 5.74 11.09 -16.77
CA GLY A 302 5.14 11.42 -18.07
C GLY A 302 4.17 12.60 -17.96
N CYS A 303 3.98 13.33 -19.07
CA CYS A 303 2.99 14.40 -19.13
C CYS A 303 1.58 13.84 -19.28
N GLY A 304 0.64 14.41 -18.53
CA GLY A 304 -0.78 14.11 -18.65
C GLY A 304 -1.35 14.59 -19.99
N GLY A 305 -2.13 13.73 -20.63
CA GLY A 305 -2.81 14.00 -21.89
C GLY A 305 -3.73 15.22 -21.82
N LYS A 306 -3.76 16.00 -22.89
CA LYS A 306 -4.75 17.07 -23.06
C LYS A 306 -6.17 16.51 -23.12
N SER A 307 -7.13 17.23 -22.55
CA SER A 307 -8.54 16.89 -22.75
C SER A 307 -9.01 17.31 -24.14
N ALA A 308 -10.13 16.74 -24.60
CA ALA A 308 -10.75 17.11 -25.87
C ALA A 308 -11.18 18.59 -25.92
N ASN A 309 -11.39 19.20 -24.75
CA ASN A 309 -11.74 20.61 -24.59
C ASN A 309 -10.50 21.54 -24.50
N GLY A 310 -9.29 21.00 -24.69
CA GLY A 310 -8.04 21.75 -24.65
C GLY A 310 -7.46 21.98 -23.25
N GLY A 311 -8.00 21.30 -22.23
CA GLY A 311 -7.42 21.32 -20.89
C GLY A 311 -6.03 20.71 -20.88
N VAL A 312 -5.11 21.29 -20.10
CA VAL A 312 -3.72 20.84 -19.96
C VAL A 312 -3.33 20.77 -18.48
N PRO A 313 -2.38 19.90 -18.09
CA PRO A 313 -1.92 19.84 -16.71
C PRO A 313 -1.21 21.13 -16.28
N LEU A 314 -1.22 21.38 -14.96
CA LEU A 314 -0.56 22.52 -14.33
C LEU A 314 0.93 22.61 -14.68
N GLU A 315 1.59 21.45 -14.66
CA GLU A 315 2.99 21.28 -15.05
C GLU A 315 3.10 20.01 -15.89
N ARG A 316 4.02 20.00 -16.86
CA ARG A 316 4.23 18.84 -17.73
C ARG A 316 4.98 17.70 -17.04
N VAL A 317 5.79 18.03 -16.04
CA VAL A 317 6.52 17.08 -15.19
C VAL A 317 6.93 17.74 -13.89
N THR A 318 7.02 16.93 -12.83
CA THR A 318 7.50 17.33 -11.52
C THR A 318 8.60 16.39 -11.03
N GLY A 319 9.49 16.92 -10.18
CA GLY A 319 10.60 16.16 -9.60
C GLY A 319 11.70 15.75 -10.59
N SER A 320 12.77 15.16 -10.05
CA SER A 320 13.89 14.60 -10.80
C SER A 320 13.58 13.19 -11.28
N MET A 321 14.16 12.76 -12.41
CA MET A 321 14.05 11.36 -12.86
C MET A 321 14.86 10.37 -12.02
N TYR A 322 15.85 10.84 -11.28
CA TYR A 322 16.64 10.01 -10.38
C TYR A 322 15.94 9.74 -9.04
N GLU A 323 14.84 10.46 -8.77
CA GLU A 323 14.07 10.31 -7.53
C GLU A 323 12.64 9.85 -7.84
N ALA A 324 12.23 8.79 -7.15
CA ALA A 324 10.86 8.28 -7.13
C ALA A 324 10.35 8.37 -5.69
N ASP A 325 10.00 9.59 -5.28
CA ASP A 325 9.68 9.95 -3.90
C ASP A 325 8.43 10.83 -3.75
N THR A 326 7.73 11.08 -4.86
CA THR A 326 6.60 12.00 -4.92
C THR A 326 5.33 11.26 -5.32
N PHE A 327 4.20 11.68 -4.78
CA PHE A 327 2.89 11.18 -5.18
C PHE A 327 2.62 11.49 -6.65
N GLY A 328 1.87 10.62 -7.31
CA GLY A 328 1.26 10.92 -8.59
C GLY A 328 0.26 12.07 -8.45
N ALA A 329 0.15 12.88 -9.49
CA ALA A 329 -0.77 14.00 -9.55
C ALA A 329 -2.18 13.55 -9.92
N THR A 330 -3.18 14.25 -9.38
CA THR A 330 -4.59 14.04 -9.72
C THR A 330 -4.89 14.45 -11.16
N GLY A 331 -5.87 13.78 -11.78
CA GLY A 331 -6.45 14.20 -13.04
C GLY A 331 -7.28 15.48 -12.90
N GLY A 332 -7.59 16.11 -14.03
CA GLY A 332 -8.38 17.33 -14.07
C GLY A 332 -9.86 17.05 -13.86
N ASN A 333 -10.48 17.83 -12.99
CA ASN A 333 -11.92 17.80 -12.76
C ASN A 333 -12.69 18.16 -14.04
N SER A 334 -13.91 17.63 -14.15
CA SER A 334 -14.88 17.99 -15.18
C SER A 334 -16.10 18.66 -14.54
N THR A 335 -17.11 19.02 -15.33
CA THR A 335 -18.40 19.49 -14.79
C THR A 335 -19.19 18.39 -14.09
N THR A 336 -18.85 17.12 -14.30
CA THR A 336 -19.59 15.95 -13.82
C THR A 336 -18.89 15.18 -12.70
N GLY A 337 -17.63 15.50 -12.37
CA GLY A 337 -16.89 14.74 -11.36
C GLY A 337 -15.47 15.19 -11.11
N THR A 338 -14.85 14.55 -10.12
CA THR A 338 -13.46 14.74 -9.73
C THR A 338 -12.53 13.88 -10.58
N GLY A 339 -11.38 14.44 -10.94
CA GLY A 339 -10.30 13.74 -11.61
C GLY A 339 -9.88 12.44 -10.93
N GLY A 340 -9.32 11.52 -11.70
CA GLY A 340 -8.74 10.31 -11.14
C GLY A 340 -7.58 10.64 -10.18
N ALA A 341 -7.52 9.94 -9.04
CA ALA A 341 -6.40 10.06 -8.10
C ALA A 341 -5.08 9.61 -8.74
N GLY A 342 -3.96 10.25 -8.40
CA GLY A 342 -2.63 9.79 -8.78
C GLY A 342 -2.17 8.57 -7.97
N GLY A 343 -1.08 7.94 -8.39
CA GLY A 343 -0.45 6.84 -7.64
C GLY A 343 0.23 7.29 -6.34
N GLY A 344 0.46 6.36 -5.43
CA GLY A 344 1.17 6.58 -4.17
C GLY A 344 2.69 6.57 -4.29
N ILE A 345 3.37 6.49 -3.14
CA ILE A 345 4.83 6.33 -3.03
C ILE A 345 5.12 4.98 -2.37
N LEU A 346 5.87 4.13 -3.05
CA LEU A 346 6.35 2.85 -2.52
C LEU A 346 7.87 2.84 -2.52
N LYS A 347 8.47 2.71 -1.34
CA LYS A 347 9.91 2.50 -1.17
C LYS A 347 10.19 1.12 -0.58
N MET A 348 10.91 0.29 -1.32
CA MET A 348 11.32 -1.05 -0.90
C MET A 348 12.84 -1.06 -0.67
N THR A 349 13.28 -1.38 0.55
CA THR A 349 14.70 -1.49 0.89
C THR A 349 15.02 -2.91 1.33
N ALA A 350 15.73 -3.66 0.49
CA ALA A 350 16.19 -5.02 0.80
C ALA A 350 17.71 -5.05 0.96
N SER A 351 18.23 -5.03 2.19
CA SER A 351 19.68 -4.91 2.40
C SER A 351 20.49 -6.10 1.90
N ASN A 352 19.85 -7.27 1.72
CA ASN A 352 20.44 -8.44 1.09
C ASN A 352 19.72 -8.79 -0.22
N LYS A 353 18.46 -9.23 -0.18
CA LYS A 353 17.80 -9.77 -1.37
C LYS A 353 16.33 -9.39 -1.48
N LEU A 354 15.93 -8.92 -2.66
CA LEU A 354 14.55 -8.86 -3.12
C LEU A 354 14.27 -9.99 -4.10
N GLN A 355 13.32 -10.86 -3.77
CA GLN A 355 12.72 -11.80 -4.72
C GLN A 355 11.33 -11.28 -5.13
N LEU A 356 11.17 -10.90 -6.40
CA LEU A 356 9.94 -10.32 -6.93
C LEU A 356 9.34 -11.18 -8.04
N ASP A 357 8.38 -12.03 -7.66
CA ASP A 357 7.58 -12.86 -8.57
C ASP A 357 6.12 -12.36 -8.69
N GLY A 358 5.68 -11.50 -7.76
CA GLY A 358 4.37 -10.85 -7.76
C GLY A 358 4.39 -9.44 -8.37
N THR A 359 3.58 -8.54 -7.80
CA THR A 359 3.40 -7.18 -8.32
C THR A 359 3.71 -6.11 -7.27
N LEU A 360 4.54 -5.13 -7.65
CA LEU A 360 4.65 -3.84 -6.98
C LEU A 360 3.87 -2.80 -7.81
N SER A 361 2.99 -2.01 -7.20
CA SER A 361 2.09 -1.11 -7.95
C SER A 361 1.94 0.27 -7.30
N ALA A 362 1.96 1.32 -8.13
CA ALA A 362 1.63 2.70 -7.76
C ALA A 362 0.90 3.38 -8.93
N ARG A 363 -0.20 2.80 -9.39
CA ARG A 363 -0.95 3.26 -10.58
C ARG A 363 -1.89 4.42 -10.25
N GLY A 364 -2.11 5.27 -11.25
CA GLY A 364 -3.12 6.31 -11.24
C GLY A 364 -4.52 5.75 -11.54
N HIS A 365 -5.55 6.39 -10.99
CA HIS A 365 -6.95 6.04 -11.18
C HIS A 365 -7.47 6.66 -12.46
N SER A 366 -8.32 5.94 -13.19
CA SER A 366 -8.95 6.46 -14.40
C SER A 366 -10.00 7.52 -14.07
N GLY A 367 -10.19 8.48 -14.98
CA GLY A 367 -11.40 9.29 -15.04
C GLY A 367 -12.60 8.47 -15.51
N VAL A 368 -13.82 8.99 -15.36
CA VAL A 368 -15.04 8.23 -15.68
C VAL A 368 -15.72 8.77 -16.94
N SER A 369 -16.04 10.05 -16.94
CA SER A 369 -16.77 10.79 -17.97
C SER A 369 -15.85 11.84 -18.63
N GLY A 370 -15.95 13.13 -18.28
CA GLY A 370 -15.09 14.19 -18.82
C GLY A 370 -13.81 14.40 -18.02
N GLU A 371 -13.59 13.61 -16.97
CA GLU A 371 -12.48 13.79 -16.05
C GLU A 371 -11.18 13.19 -16.61
N GLY A 372 -10.06 13.81 -16.26
CA GLY A 372 -8.75 13.28 -16.61
C GLY A 372 -8.35 12.11 -15.72
N GLY A 373 -7.51 11.22 -16.26
CA GLY A 373 -6.86 10.17 -15.49
C GLY A 373 -5.76 10.72 -14.58
N GLY A 374 -5.64 10.17 -13.37
CA GLY A 374 -4.53 10.48 -12.47
C GLY A 374 -3.21 9.89 -12.98
N SER A 375 -2.09 10.52 -12.67
CA SER A 375 -0.78 10.00 -13.10
C SER A 375 -0.38 8.77 -12.28
N GLY A 376 0.58 8.00 -12.80
CA GLY A 376 1.32 7.05 -11.99
C GLY A 376 2.05 7.75 -10.83
N GLY A 377 2.39 6.98 -9.81
CA GLY A 377 3.14 7.42 -8.64
C GLY A 377 4.61 7.00 -8.69
N SER A 378 5.18 6.75 -7.52
CA SER A 378 6.60 6.43 -7.34
C SER A 378 6.80 5.01 -6.84
N VAL A 379 7.70 4.27 -7.48
CA VAL A 379 8.24 3.03 -6.93
C VAL A 379 9.77 3.11 -6.90
N ARG A 380 10.36 3.08 -5.71
CA ARG A 380 11.81 3.02 -5.50
C ARG A 380 12.17 1.69 -4.86
N VAL A 381 13.13 0.98 -5.45
CA VAL A 381 13.68 -0.27 -4.94
C VAL A 381 15.18 -0.10 -4.74
N ASP A 382 15.64 -0.19 -3.50
CA ASP A 382 17.05 -0.19 -3.13
C ASP A 382 17.43 -1.59 -2.60
N THR A 383 18.30 -2.33 -3.30
CA THR A 383 18.69 -3.69 -2.88
C THR A 383 20.12 -4.10 -3.22
N ALA A 384 20.66 -5.10 -2.54
CA ALA A 384 21.91 -5.72 -2.93
C ALA A 384 21.72 -6.73 -4.07
N HIS A 385 20.74 -7.63 -3.98
CA HIS A 385 20.46 -8.62 -5.03
C HIS A 385 18.98 -8.63 -5.38
N VAL A 386 18.66 -8.70 -6.67
CA VAL A 386 17.27 -8.84 -7.14
C VAL A 386 17.13 -9.99 -8.13
N ASP A 387 16.09 -10.81 -7.94
CA ASP A 387 15.65 -11.83 -8.90
C ASP A 387 14.11 -11.95 -8.93
N GLY A 388 13.63 -12.77 -9.86
CA GLY A 388 12.21 -13.02 -10.07
C GLY A 388 11.70 -12.51 -11.41
N SER A 389 10.46 -12.88 -11.72
CA SER A 389 9.80 -12.60 -13.00
C SER A 389 8.50 -11.80 -12.84
N GLY A 390 8.36 -11.09 -11.71
CA GLY A 390 7.19 -10.30 -11.38
C GLY A 390 7.04 -9.01 -12.21
N SER A 391 6.28 -8.06 -11.67
CA SER A 391 6.01 -6.78 -12.34
C SER A 391 6.12 -5.61 -11.38
N VAL A 392 6.60 -4.48 -11.90
CA VAL A 392 6.54 -3.18 -11.24
C VAL A 392 5.75 -2.24 -12.12
N SER A 393 4.64 -1.69 -11.64
CA SER A 393 3.76 -0.84 -12.44
C SER A 393 3.51 0.51 -11.80
N VAL A 394 3.76 1.56 -12.58
CA VAL A 394 3.43 2.96 -12.27
C VAL A 394 2.58 3.57 -13.38
N ARG A 395 1.67 2.78 -13.94
CA ARG A 395 0.85 3.21 -15.08
C ARG A 395 -0.07 4.38 -14.71
N GLY A 396 -0.22 5.34 -15.61
CA GLY A 396 -1.24 6.39 -15.51
C GLY A 396 -2.66 5.85 -15.70
N GLY A 397 -3.62 6.49 -15.05
CA GLY A 397 -5.05 6.20 -15.20
C GLY A 397 -5.56 6.67 -16.56
N ASP A 398 -6.51 5.94 -17.15
CA ASP A 398 -7.09 6.31 -18.44
C ASP A 398 -7.97 7.55 -18.30
N GLY A 399 -8.06 8.37 -19.35
CA GLY A 399 -8.98 9.49 -19.41
C GLY A 399 -10.42 9.02 -19.51
N GLY A 400 -11.36 9.78 -18.94
CA GLY A 400 -12.77 9.46 -19.04
C GLY A 400 -13.28 9.48 -20.48
N ASN A 401 -14.34 8.71 -20.74
CA ASN A 401 -14.82 8.44 -22.10
C ASN A 401 -15.43 9.64 -22.84
N ALA A 402 -15.70 10.76 -22.14
CA ALA A 402 -16.32 11.96 -22.68
C ALA A 402 -15.31 13.12 -22.85
N GLY A 403 -14.07 12.81 -23.26
CA GLY A 403 -13.07 13.84 -23.54
C GLY A 403 -11.94 13.96 -22.53
N GLY A 404 -11.86 13.07 -21.53
CA GLY A 404 -10.79 13.11 -20.54
C GLY A 404 -9.42 12.77 -21.14
N GLY A 405 -8.38 13.49 -20.74
CA GLY A 405 -7.00 13.17 -21.08
C GLY A 405 -6.45 12.04 -20.21
N GLY A 406 -5.61 11.17 -20.78
CA GLY A 406 -4.98 10.08 -20.03
C GLY A 406 -3.89 10.59 -19.08
N GLY A 407 -3.79 10.05 -17.86
CA GLY A 407 -2.74 10.44 -16.91
C GLY A 407 -1.33 10.03 -17.38
N GLY A 408 -0.30 10.80 -17.05
CA GLY A 408 1.09 10.43 -17.32
C GLY A 408 1.52 9.18 -16.54
N GLY A 409 2.45 8.39 -17.07
CA GLY A 409 3.04 7.27 -16.34
C GLY A 409 4.07 7.75 -15.32
N GLY A 410 4.20 7.08 -14.17
CA GLY A 410 5.01 7.49 -13.02
C GLY A 410 6.51 7.13 -13.10
N ARG A 411 7.18 7.09 -11.95
CA ARG A 411 8.64 6.84 -11.89
C ARG A 411 8.96 5.52 -11.21
N ILE A 412 9.87 4.75 -11.82
CA ILE A 412 10.50 3.57 -11.21
C ILE A 412 11.99 3.86 -11.06
N VAL A 413 12.53 3.68 -9.85
CA VAL A 413 13.98 3.70 -9.60
C VAL A 413 14.38 2.35 -9.02
N LEU A 414 15.25 1.62 -9.72
CA LEU A 414 15.80 0.34 -9.27
C LEU A 414 17.30 0.47 -9.05
N LYS A 415 17.72 0.49 -7.79
CA LYS A 415 19.13 0.55 -7.38
C LYS A 415 19.58 -0.81 -6.87
N VAL A 416 20.50 -1.44 -7.61
CA VAL A 416 21.06 -2.75 -7.30
C VAL A 416 22.56 -2.62 -7.09
N THR A 417 23.04 -2.96 -5.89
CA THR A 417 24.48 -2.82 -5.55
C THR A 417 25.31 -4.08 -5.80
N GLY A 418 24.65 -5.23 -5.94
CA GLY A 418 25.20 -6.55 -6.27
C GLY A 418 24.62 -7.09 -7.59
N THR A 419 23.99 -8.26 -7.55
CA THR A 419 23.51 -8.97 -8.76
C THR A 419 22.10 -8.55 -9.15
N ASN A 420 21.92 -8.14 -10.41
CA ASN A 420 20.62 -7.93 -11.03
C ASN A 420 20.26 -9.11 -11.96
N SER A 421 19.41 -10.02 -11.48
CA SER A 421 18.87 -11.15 -12.24
C SER A 421 17.36 -11.03 -12.45
N PHE A 422 16.81 -9.83 -12.29
CA PHE A 422 15.38 -9.58 -12.50
C PHE A 422 15.04 -9.71 -14.00
N THR A 423 14.06 -10.55 -14.31
CA THR A 423 13.58 -10.81 -15.69
C THR A 423 12.12 -10.40 -15.88
N GLY A 424 11.54 -9.78 -14.85
CA GLY A 424 10.18 -9.29 -14.86
C GLY A 424 10.00 -8.03 -15.69
N THR A 425 8.82 -7.43 -15.55
CA THR A 425 8.39 -6.28 -16.35
C THR A 425 8.37 -4.98 -15.56
N LEU A 426 8.82 -3.90 -16.18
CA LEU A 426 8.78 -2.55 -15.63
C LEU A 426 7.83 -1.72 -16.50
N VAL A 427 6.71 -1.29 -15.93
CA VAL A 427 5.55 -0.77 -16.67
C VAL A 427 5.32 0.69 -16.30
N THR A 428 5.70 1.60 -17.20
CA THR A 428 5.62 3.06 -16.99
C THR A 428 4.67 3.77 -17.95
N GLN A 429 3.78 3.07 -18.64
CA GLN A 429 2.97 3.73 -19.67
C GLN A 429 2.02 4.78 -19.07
N GLY A 430 1.71 5.83 -19.84
CA GLY A 430 0.59 6.72 -19.54
C GLY A 430 -0.77 6.02 -19.66
N GLY A 431 -1.83 6.72 -19.31
CA GLY A 431 -3.21 6.31 -19.49
C GLY A 431 -3.68 6.56 -20.92
N HIS A 432 -4.59 5.72 -21.38
CA HIS A 432 -5.24 5.85 -22.67
C HIS A 432 -6.27 6.99 -22.68
N SER A 433 -6.61 7.49 -23.86
CA SER A 433 -7.76 8.36 -24.10
C SER A 433 -8.29 8.09 -25.51
N THR A 434 -9.61 8.15 -25.66
CA THR A 434 -10.31 7.90 -26.93
C THR A 434 -10.40 9.16 -27.79
N THR A 435 -10.63 10.30 -27.17
CA THR A 435 -10.85 11.60 -27.84
C THR A 435 -9.91 12.70 -27.37
N GLY A 436 -9.34 12.56 -26.16
CA GLY A 436 -8.25 13.39 -25.69
C GLY A 436 -6.89 12.82 -26.11
N TRP A 437 -5.82 13.35 -25.54
CA TRP A 437 -4.48 12.83 -25.79
C TRP A 437 -4.17 11.72 -24.80
N VAL A 438 -3.38 10.74 -25.26
CA VAL A 438 -2.80 9.70 -24.40
C VAL A 438 -1.70 10.32 -23.55
N GLY A 439 -1.62 9.93 -22.28
CA GLY A 439 -0.54 10.36 -21.40
C GLY A 439 0.83 9.84 -21.87
N GLY A 440 1.87 10.64 -21.66
CA GLY A 440 3.26 10.24 -21.92
C GLY A 440 3.71 9.13 -20.97
N SER A 441 4.70 8.34 -21.40
CA SER A 441 5.34 7.36 -20.53
C SER A 441 6.05 8.07 -19.38
N GLY A 442 6.10 7.38 -18.26
CA GLY A 442 7.01 7.66 -17.17
C GLY A 442 8.44 7.19 -17.44
N THR A 443 9.25 7.16 -16.39
CA THR A 443 10.69 6.86 -16.47
C THR A 443 11.06 5.67 -15.60
N VAL A 444 11.93 4.79 -16.10
CA VAL A 444 12.62 3.76 -15.31
C VAL A 444 14.11 4.09 -15.26
N VAL A 445 14.64 4.37 -14.08
CA VAL A 445 16.10 4.49 -13.87
C VAL A 445 16.60 3.22 -13.20
N ILE A 446 17.58 2.56 -13.81
CA ILE A 446 18.23 1.39 -13.24
C ILE A 446 19.68 1.76 -12.94
N ASN A 447 20.04 1.77 -11.66
CA ASN A 447 21.44 1.90 -11.22
C ASN A 447 21.94 0.52 -10.80
N SER A 448 22.87 -0.02 -11.56
CA SER A 448 23.46 -1.34 -11.31
C SER A 448 24.99 -1.27 -11.37
N LYS A 449 25.63 -2.44 -11.38
CA LYS A 449 27.05 -2.57 -11.68
C LYS A 449 27.26 -3.48 -12.87
N VAL A 450 28.01 -3.00 -13.85
CA VAL A 450 28.50 -3.80 -14.98
C VAL A 450 30.02 -3.85 -14.87
N HIS A 451 30.59 -5.07 -14.81
CA HIS A 451 32.02 -5.28 -14.59
C HIS A 451 32.58 -4.51 -13.37
N ASN A 452 31.83 -4.45 -12.26
CA ASN A 452 32.12 -3.70 -11.04
C ASN A 452 32.19 -2.17 -11.16
N ALA A 453 31.89 -1.59 -12.33
CA ALA A 453 31.71 -0.15 -12.49
C ALA A 453 30.23 0.23 -12.31
N PRO A 454 29.89 1.41 -11.74
CA PRO A 454 28.54 1.93 -11.77
C PRO A 454 28.00 1.98 -13.19
N TYR A 455 26.75 1.57 -13.37
CA TYR A 455 26.07 1.58 -14.66
C TYR A 455 24.65 2.09 -14.50
N THR A 456 24.31 3.18 -15.19
CA THR A 456 23.01 3.84 -15.13
C THR A 456 22.32 3.77 -16.48
N SER A 457 21.18 3.08 -16.52
CA SER A 457 20.30 3.06 -17.69
C SER A 457 18.99 3.80 -17.42
N LEU A 458 18.48 4.48 -18.45
CA LEU A 458 17.15 5.09 -18.46
C LEU A 458 16.29 4.38 -19.51
N HIS A 459 15.18 3.79 -19.09
CA HIS A 459 14.21 3.16 -19.97
C HIS A 459 12.91 3.95 -19.97
N ILE A 460 12.40 4.23 -21.17
CA ILE A 460 11.13 4.90 -21.39
C ILE A 460 10.41 4.09 -22.46
N ASP A 461 9.16 3.70 -22.20
CA ASP A 461 8.37 2.91 -23.14
C ASP A 461 6.88 3.14 -22.86
N ASN A 462 6.15 3.66 -23.86
CA ASN A 462 4.71 3.86 -23.74
C ASN A 462 3.89 2.68 -24.31
N GLY A 463 4.57 1.60 -24.68
CA GLY A 463 4.00 0.39 -25.25
C GLY A 463 3.53 0.57 -26.69
N ALA A 464 3.45 -0.54 -27.42
CA ALA A 464 3.00 -0.65 -28.83
C ALA A 464 1.50 -0.30 -29.03
N ARG A 465 1.01 0.78 -28.42
CA ARG A 465 -0.37 1.23 -28.53
C ARG A 465 -0.56 1.97 -29.85
N ASN A 466 -1.68 1.70 -30.52
CA ASN A 466 -2.11 2.49 -31.66
C ASN A 466 -2.62 3.84 -31.17
N VAL A 467 -1.76 4.85 -31.19
CA VAL A 467 -2.07 6.21 -30.73
C VAL A 467 -1.92 7.20 -31.87
N THR A 468 -2.91 8.08 -32.03
CA THR A 468 -2.86 9.19 -32.99
C THR A 468 -2.30 10.46 -32.35
N GLN A 469 -2.54 10.67 -31.04
CA GLN A 469 -2.06 11.80 -30.25
C GLN A 469 -1.59 11.34 -28.87
N ILE A 470 -0.35 11.69 -28.54
CA ILE A 470 0.35 11.25 -27.35
C ILE A 470 1.18 12.41 -26.80
N GLU A 471 1.17 12.58 -25.48
CA GLU A 471 2.01 13.54 -24.79
C GLU A 471 3.43 13.01 -24.56
N GLY A 472 4.37 13.93 -24.35
CA GLY A 472 5.77 13.59 -24.16
C GLY A 472 6.13 13.06 -22.77
N THR A 473 7.28 12.41 -22.69
CA THR A 473 8.03 12.20 -21.44
C THR A 473 9.01 13.36 -21.29
N TYR A 474 8.95 14.07 -20.17
CA TYR A 474 9.76 15.27 -19.95
C TYR A 474 10.78 15.00 -18.86
N LEU A 475 12.06 15.25 -19.15
CA LEU A 475 13.15 15.15 -18.18
C LEU A 475 13.45 16.54 -17.63
N LYS A 476 13.51 16.60 -16.29
CA LYS A 476 13.84 17.79 -15.51
C LYS A 476 14.80 17.38 -14.40
N GLN A 477 15.99 17.96 -14.36
CA GLN A 477 17.06 17.72 -13.40
C GLN A 477 17.49 19.03 -12.69
N GLY A 478 17.08 20.19 -13.21
CA GLY A 478 17.46 21.53 -12.75
C GLY A 478 18.44 22.21 -13.70
N ASP A 479 18.48 23.55 -13.70
CA ASP A 479 19.32 24.35 -14.61
C ASP A 479 20.80 23.92 -14.54
N ASN A 480 21.46 23.76 -15.70
CA ASN A 480 22.83 23.21 -15.86
C ASN A 480 23.02 21.75 -15.39
N GLY A 481 21.94 21.00 -15.18
CA GLY A 481 21.99 19.59 -14.80
C GLY A 481 22.31 18.69 -16.00
N ASP A 482 23.59 18.60 -16.40
CA ASP A 482 24.02 17.65 -17.42
C ASP A 482 23.57 16.22 -17.05
N VAL A 483 22.81 15.60 -17.95
CA VAL A 483 22.33 14.22 -17.83
C VAL A 483 23.35 13.32 -18.52
N THR A 484 23.98 12.41 -17.78
CA THR A 484 24.86 11.38 -18.36
C THR A 484 24.32 9.99 -18.03
N LEU A 485 24.18 9.17 -19.06
CA LEU A 485 23.66 7.81 -19.00
C LEU A 485 24.62 6.86 -19.69
N ASP A 486 24.78 5.67 -19.11
CA ASP A 486 25.50 4.59 -19.78
C ASP A 486 24.65 3.99 -20.90
N GLU A 487 23.32 3.92 -20.70
CA GLU A 487 22.36 3.48 -21.70
C GLU A 487 21.06 4.30 -21.66
N LEU A 488 20.59 4.71 -22.83
CA LEU A 488 19.27 5.29 -23.04
C LEU A 488 18.45 4.35 -23.91
N HIS A 489 17.39 3.76 -23.33
CA HIS A 489 16.48 2.84 -24.00
C HIS A 489 15.11 3.50 -24.26
N LEU A 490 14.77 3.73 -25.53
CA LEU A 490 13.49 4.31 -25.95
C LEU A 490 12.64 3.29 -26.71
N GLY A 491 11.60 2.81 -26.04
CA GLY A 491 10.62 1.87 -26.56
C GLY A 491 9.53 2.53 -27.40
N ASP A 492 8.37 1.89 -27.43
CA ASP A 492 7.31 2.22 -28.36
C ASP A 492 6.61 3.55 -28.01
N ASN A 493 6.32 4.33 -29.06
CA ASN A 493 5.59 5.60 -28.99
C ASN A 493 6.12 6.59 -27.92
N VAL A 494 7.44 6.67 -27.76
CA VAL A 494 8.06 7.64 -26.86
C VAL A 494 8.30 8.95 -27.58
N TYR A 495 7.90 10.06 -26.97
CA TYR A 495 8.30 11.40 -27.38
C TYR A 495 9.07 12.07 -26.24
N LEU A 496 10.39 12.08 -26.37
CA LEU A 496 11.29 12.52 -25.30
C LEU A 496 11.59 14.01 -25.42
N HIS A 497 11.41 14.74 -24.32
CA HIS A 497 11.84 16.13 -24.17
C HIS A 497 12.76 16.28 -22.96
N VAL A 498 13.76 17.16 -23.08
CA VAL A 498 14.51 17.71 -21.95
C VAL A 498 14.11 19.17 -21.82
N ILE A 499 13.67 19.60 -20.63
CA ILE A 499 13.12 20.95 -20.43
C ILE A 499 14.00 21.88 -19.60
N ASP A 500 15.13 21.38 -19.10
CA ASP A 500 16.13 22.21 -18.44
C ASP A 500 16.83 23.10 -19.48
N SER A 501 17.12 24.35 -19.12
CA SER A 501 17.88 25.27 -19.98
C SER A 501 19.36 24.88 -19.99
N ASP A 502 20.02 25.07 -21.13
CA ASP A 502 21.47 24.89 -21.34
C ASP A 502 22.00 23.55 -20.83
N THR A 503 21.29 22.46 -21.18
CA THR A 503 21.57 21.12 -20.65
C THR A 503 22.19 20.23 -21.71
N LYS A 504 23.10 19.34 -21.29
CA LYS A 504 23.57 18.24 -22.13
C LYS A 504 22.90 16.94 -21.74
N LEU A 505 22.40 16.20 -22.73
CA LEU A 505 22.00 14.82 -22.56
C LEU A 505 23.01 13.92 -23.27
N THR A 506 23.82 13.20 -22.50
CA THR A 506 24.83 12.25 -23.00
C THR A 506 24.38 10.82 -22.75
N ALA A 507 24.19 10.05 -23.82
CA ALA A 507 23.97 8.61 -23.77
C ALA A 507 25.17 7.86 -24.36
N HIS A 508 25.90 7.10 -23.54
CA HIS A 508 27.02 6.31 -24.05
C HIS A 508 26.58 5.18 -24.99
N SER A 509 25.37 4.65 -24.78
CA SER A 509 24.68 3.73 -25.69
C SER A 509 23.25 4.20 -25.91
N LEU A 510 22.86 4.42 -27.18
CA LEU A 510 21.46 4.70 -27.54
C LEU A 510 20.79 3.45 -28.14
N ASN A 511 19.75 2.96 -27.48
CA ASN A 511 18.89 1.91 -27.99
C ASN A 511 17.47 2.47 -28.17
N CYS A 512 16.95 2.44 -29.39
CA CYS A 512 15.65 3.00 -29.67
C CYS A 512 14.91 2.28 -30.79
N VAL A 513 13.58 2.33 -30.77
CA VAL A 513 12.71 1.78 -31.82
C VAL A 513 12.20 2.87 -32.77
N GLY A 514 11.70 2.47 -33.95
CA GLY A 514 11.32 3.41 -35.02
C GLY A 514 10.17 4.37 -34.69
N SER A 515 9.33 4.03 -33.70
CA SER A 515 8.24 4.92 -33.24
C SER A 515 8.69 5.98 -32.24
N ALA A 516 9.91 5.90 -31.71
CA ALA A 516 10.42 6.87 -30.74
C ALA A 516 10.92 8.13 -31.44
N ILE A 517 10.72 9.28 -30.79
CA ILE A 517 11.15 10.60 -31.25
C ILE A 517 11.90 11.29 -30.11
N ILE A 518 13.09 11.80 -30.38
CA ILE A 518 13.86 12.65 -29.47
C ILE A 518 13.74 14.10 -29.93
N HIS A 519 13.13 14.95 -29.10
CA HIS A 519 13.04 16.39 -29.35
C HIS A 519 14.28 17.09 -28.78
N VAL A 520 15.05 17.73 -29.67
CA VAL A 520 16.25 18.50 -29.34
C VAL A 520 15.91 19.98 -29.42
N SER A 521 15.66 20.59 -28.27
CA SER A 521 15.32 22.02 -28.17
C SER A 521 16.52 22.91 -28.47
N ASP A 522 16.26 24.20 -28.65
CA ASP A 522 17.27 25.25 -28.85
C ASP A 522 18.33 25.32 -27.73
N SER A 523 18.02 24.77 -26.55
CA SER A 523 18.89 24.77 -25.36
C SER A 523 19.48 23.40 -25.02
N LEU A 524 19.33 22.39 -25.89
CA LEU A 524 19.78 21.02 -25.65
C LEU A 524 20.96 20.66 -26.56
N ILE A 525 22.02 20.14 -25.94
CA ILE A 525 23.06 19.39 -26.65
C ILE A 525 22.82 17.90 -26.39
N PHE A 526 22.37 17.18 -27.41
CA PHE A 526 22.21 15.73 -27.36
C PHE A 526 23.47 15.04 -27.88
N THR A 527 24.07 14.15 -27.09
CA THR A 527 25.26 13.39 -27.48
C THR A 527 24.97 11.90 -27.33
N ALA A 528 25.20 11.12 -28.40
CA ALA A 528 25.02 9.67 -28.33
C ALA A 528 26.11 8.90 -29.09
N ASP A 529 26.48 7.74 -28.55
CA ASP A 529 27.32 6.71 -29.21
C ASP A 529 28.68 7.20 -29.73
N THR A 530 29.19 8.35 -29.28
CA THR A 530 30.39 9.01 -29.87
C THR A 530 31.69 8.20 -29.78
N SER A 531 31.71 7.13 -28.98
CA SER A 531 32.82 6.17 -28.92
C SER A 531 32.83 5.19 -30.11
N LEU A 532 31.74 5.09 -30.87
CA LEU A 532 31.62 4.22 -32.03
C LEU A 532 32.16 4.90 -33.30
N SER A 533 32.64 4.09 -34.25
CA SER A 533 33.07 4.60 -35.56
C SER A 533 31.91 4.81 -36.54
N ALA A 534 30.82 4.05 -36.36
CA ALA A 534 29.59 4.14 -37.13
C ALA A 534 28.39 3.68 -36.30
N VAL A 535 27.20 4.24 -36.55
CA VAL A 535 25.94 3.84 -35.89
C VAL A 535 24.76 3.86 -36.87
N THR A 536 23.78 2.98 -36.64
CA THR A 536 22.47 3.01 -37.31
C THR A 536 21.40 3.30 -36.25
N ILE A 537 20.64 4.38 -36.43
CA ILE A 537 19.68 4.87 -35.43
C ILE A 537 18.25 4.65 -35.95
N PRO A 538 17.45 3.78 -35.29
CA PRO A 538 16.08 3.50 -35.72
C PRO A 538 15.09 4.63 -35.44
N CYS A 539 15.22 5.31 -34.30
CA CYS A 539 14.33 6.40 -33.90
C CYS A 539 14.49 7.66 -34.75
N SER A 540 13.57 8.61 -34.57
CA SER A 540 13.60 9.90 -35.25
C SER A 540 14.07 11.02 -34.30
N PHE A 541 14.64 12.08 -34.87
CA PHE A 541 15.01 13.31 -34.17
C PHE A 541 14.16 14.47 -34.66
N GLU A 542 13.73 15.33 -33.74
CA GLU A 542 13.12 16.62 -34.04
C GLU A 542 13.97 17.72 -33.41
N MET A 543 14.88 18.32 -34.19
CA MET A 543 15.84 19.30 -33.72
C MET A 543 15.45 20.73 -34.14
N GLN A 544 15.43 21.63 -33.16
CA GLN A 544 15.18 23.07 -33.34
C GLN A 544 16.43 23.82 -33.84
N GLN A 545 16.29 25.11 -34.16
CA GLN A 545 17.30 25.89 -34.92
C GLN A 545 18.63 26.06 -34.20
N GLN A 546 18.64 26.09 -32.86
CA GLN A 546 19.84 26.25 -32.04
C GLN A 546 20.26 24.96 -31.34
N GLY A 547 19.46 23.88 -31.46
CA GLY A 547 19.79 22.58 -30.89
C GLY A 547 21.05 21.98 -31.53
N GLU A 548 21.75 21.15 -30.75
CA GLU A 548 22.95 20.46 -31.20
C GLU A 548 22.81 18.95 -30.99
N ILE A 549 23.12 18.17 -32.02
CA ILE A 549 23.24 16.71 -31.93
C ILE A 549 24.69 16.32 -32.21
N ARG A 550 25.30 15.51 -31.35
CA ARG A 550 26.66 14.97 -31.50
C ARG A 550 26.61 13.45 -31.62
N LEU A 551 27.04 12.95 -32.77
CA LEU A 551 27.02 11.53 -33.13
C LEU A 551 28.38 11.08 -33.69
N PRO A 552 28.60 9.76 -33.88
CA PRO A 552 29.77 9.24 -34.59
C PRO A 552 30.03 9.84 -35.96
N SER A 553 31.26 9.65 -36.45
CA SER A 553 31.67 10.11 -37.80
C SER A 553 30.88 9.51 -38.97
N LYS A 554 30.14 8.42 -38.75
CA LYS A 554 29.28 7.76 -39.74
C LYS A 554 27.95 7.40 -39.10
N VAL A 555 26.85 7.91 -39.63
CA VAL A 555 25.50 7.68 -39.09
C VAL A 555 24.54 7.29 -40.20
N THR A 556 23.70 6.30 -39.95
CA THR A 556 22.54 5.95 -40.79
C THR A 556 21.26 6.19 -40.00
N PHE A 557 20.39 7.07 -40.48
CA PHE A 557 19.09 7.33 -39.88
C PHE A 557 18.01 6.48 -40.55
N LEU A 558 17.23 5.73 -39.77
CA LEU A 558 16.10 4.94 -40.29
C LEU A 558 14.74 5.53 -39.88
N GLY A 559 14.72 6.46 -38.92
CA GLY A 559 13.50 7.13 -38.48
C GLY A 559 12.79 7.87 -39.61
N ASN A 560 11.47 7.74 -39.68
CA ASN A 560 10.65 8.34 -40.74
C ASN A 560 10.18 9.77 -40.45
N LYS A 561 10.57 10.35 -39.30
CA LYS A 561 10.17 11.70 -38.85
C LYS A 561 11.38 12.58 -38.50
N ASN A 562 12.54 12.32 -39.09
CA ASN A 562 13.75 13.12 -38.84
C ASN A 562 13.59 14.55 -39.37
N VAL A 563 13.84 15.54 -38.50
CA VAL A 563 13.85 16.97 -38.81
C VAL A 563 15.08 17.59 -38.13
N PHE A 564 15.94 18.24 -38.92
CA PHE A 564 17.17 18.87 -38.43
C PHE A 564 17.22 20.34 -38.81
N ALA A 565 16.92 21.24 -37.86
CA ALA A 565 17.01 22.69 -38.08
C ALA A 565 18.28 23.34 -37.49
N GLY A 566 19.00 22.63 -36.61
CA GLY A 566 20.19 23.13 -35.90
C GLY A 566 21.52 22.50 -36.33
N THR A 567 22.43 22.30 -35.38
CA THR A 567 23.80 21.80 -35.62
C THR A 567 23.88 20.28 -35.43
N LEU A 568 24.49 19.58 -36.39
CA LEU A 568 24.73 18.14 -36.36
C LEU A 568 26.22 17.81 -36.51
#